data_AF-A0A2W4SQK2-F1
#
_entry.id   AF-A0A2W4SQK2-F1
#
_cell.length_a   1.000
_cell.length_b   1.000
_cell.length_c   1.000
_cell.angle_alpha   90.00
_cell.angle_beta   90.00
_cell.angle_gamma   90.00
#
_symmetry.space_group_name_H-M   'P 1'
#
loop_
_entity.id
_entity.type
_entity.pdbx_description
1 polymer ?
#
loop_
_entity_poly.entity_id
_entity_poly.type
_entity_poly.pdbx_seq_one_letter_code
_entity_poly.pdbx_strand_id
1 'polypeptide(L)'
;MLQRALRLLRFRTPEPAVPVPDHQALMKAALARVETARQMMREARTLEELDLARSALQQAQAEVQHVIRTAKREQGVALRPIAETEEVYRTLWERLKGRSSRSAGPHGQSGQPPAAEG
;
A
#
# COMPACT_ATOMS: atom_id res chain seq x y z
N MET A 1 40.21 30.49 -24.27
CA MET A 1 39.08 30.63 -25.24
C MET A 1 38.30 29.33 -25.50
N LEU A 2 38.63 28.20 -24.86
CA LEU A 2 37.91 26.93 -25.05
C LEU A 2 36.56 26.84 -24.29
N GLN A 3 36.42 27.57 -23.18
CA GLN A 3 35.21 27.56 -22.33
C GLN A 3 33.98 28.19 -23.01
N ARG A 4 34.19 29.03 -24.04
CA ARG A 4 33.12 29.71 -24.78
C ARG A 4 32.46 28.79 -25.82
N ALA A 5 33.20 27.80 -26.34
CA ALA A 5 32.69 26.82 -27.31
C ALA A 5 31.81 25.75 -26.66
N LEU A 6 32.09 25.37 -25.40
CA LEU A 6 31.30 24.37 -24.68
C LEU A 6 29.89 24.85 -24.29
N ARG A 7 29.66 26.17 -24.20
CA ARG A 7 28.30 26.73 -24.00
C ARG A 7 27.40 26.62 -25.23
N LEU A 8 27.96 26.45 -26.43
CA LEU A 8 27.19 26.33 -27.68
C LEU A 8 26.62 24.93 -27.91
N LEU A 9 27.11 23.92 -27.19
CA LEU A 9 26.65 22.55 -27.36
C LEU A 9 25.27 22.27 -26.79
N ARG A 10 24.65 23.25 -26.09
CA ARG A 10 23.20 23.36 -25.82
C ARG A 10 22.49 22.01 -25.71
N PHE A 11 23.08 21.07 -24.97
CA PHE A 11 22.38 19.92 -24.46
C PHE A 11 21.32 20.54 -23.58
N ARG A 12 20.08 20.51 -24.06
CA ARG A 12 18.89 20.89 -23.32
C ARG A 12 19.05 20.33 -21.92
N THR A 13 19.39 21.18 -20.97
CA THR A 13 19.04 20.97 -19.58
C THR A 13 17.53 20.73 -19.58
N PRO A 14 17.04 19.55 -19.15
CA PRO A 14 15.64 19.44 -18.83
C PRO A 14 15.40 20.40 -17.65
N GLU A 15 14.87 21.58 -17.96
CA GLU A 15 14.32 22.51 -16.98
C GLU A 15 13.02 21.91 -16.40
N PRO A 16 12.61 22.39 -15.22
CA PRO A 16 12.88 21.81 -13.92
C PRO A 16 11.79 20.82 -13.48
N ALA A 17 12.15 20.05 -12.46
CA ALA A 17 11.35 19.11 -11.67
C ALA A 17 9.82 19.30 -11.77
N VAL A 18 9.14 18.27 -12.27
CA VAL A 18 7.74 18.01 -11.91
C VAL A 18 7.66 18.15 -10.38
N PRO A 19 6.82 19.05 -9.83
CA PRO A 19 6.71 19.18 -8.38
C PRO A 19 6.34 17.80 -7.86
N VAL A 20 7.23 17.24 -7.03
CA VAL A 20 7.00 15.94 -6.40
C VAL A 20 5.66 16.07 -5.68
N PRO A 21 4.65 15.26 -6.02
CA PRO A 21 3.34 15.38 -5.41
C PRO A 21 3.48 15.19 -3.90
N ASP A 22 2.97 16.14 -3.12
CA ASP A 22 2.92 16.00 -1.68
C ASP A 22 1.86 14.95 -1.31
N HIS A 23 2.34 13.72 -1.15
CA HIS A 23 1.52 12.57 -0.78
C HIS A 23 0.76 12.79 0.54
N GLN A 24 1.31 13.58 1.47
CA GLN A 24 0.65 13.89 2.73
C GLN A 24 -0.55 14.81 2.50
N ALA A 25 -0.39 15.86 1.69
CA ALA A 25 -1.50 16.72 1.30
C ALA A 25 -2.58 15.96 0.51
N LEU A 26 -2.18 15.11 -0.45
CA LEU A 26 -3.10 14.27 -1.22
C LEU A 26 -3.87 13.28 -0.34
N MET A 27 -3.17 12.63 0.61
CA MET A 27 -3.80 11.72 1.58
C MET A 27 -4.80 12.48 2.47
N LYS A 28 -4.42 13.64 2.99
CA LYS A 28 -5.30 14.47 3.83
C LYS A 28 -6.57 14.89 3.09
N ALA A 29 -6.44 15.29 1.83
CA ALA A 29 -7.58 15.65 0.99
C ALA A 29 -8.49 14.44 0.71
N ALA A 30 -7.92 13.27 0.40
CA ALA A 30 -8.68 12.05 0.16
C ALA A 30 -9.44 11.59 1.42
N LEU A 31 -8.79 11.65 2.59
CA LEU A 31 -9.43 11.34 3.88
C LEU A 31 -10.56 12.32 4.22
N ALA A 32 -10.40 13.61 3.92
CA ALA A 32 -11.46 14.60 4.10
C ALA A 32 -12.69 14.25 3.24
N ARG A 33 -12.48 13.84 1.97
CA ARG A 33 -13.56 13.38 1.10
C ARG A 33 -14.27 12.13 1.61
N VAL A 34 -13.53 11.19 2.21
CA VAL A 34 -14.12 10.01 2.87
C VAL A 34 -15.02 10.43 4.02
N GLU A 35 -14.56 11.37 4.86
CA GLU A 35 -15.36 11.84 6.00
C GLU A 35 -16.60 12.60 5.54
N THR A 36 -16.49 13.46 4.52
CA THR A 36 -17.64 14.12 3.90
C THR A 36 -18.65 13.10 3.37
N ALA A 37 -18.22 12.08 2.62
CA ALA A 37 -19.12 11.06 2.10
C ALA A 37 -19.81 10.26 3.22
N ARG A 38 -19.10 9.96 4.31
CA ARG A 38 -19.70 9.34 5.51
C ARG A 38 -20.73 10.23 6.17
N GLN A 39 -20.47 11.54 6.24
CA GLN A 39 -21.45 12.48 6.78
C GLN A 39 -22.69 12.54 5.89
N MET A 40 -22.52 12.58 4.57
CA MET A 40 -23.64 12.50 3.62
C MET A 40 -24.47 11.22 3.81
N MET A 41 -23.83 10.08 4.05
CA MET A 41 -24.56 8.83 4.35
C MET A 41 -25.37 8.90 5.65
N ARG A 42 -24.89 9.63 6.67
CA ARG A 42 -25.62 9.81 7.94
C ARG A 42 -26.79 10.78 7.79
N GLU A 43 -26.66 11.76 6.90
CA GLU A 43 -27.66 12.83 6.70
C GLU A 43 -28.68 12.51 5.59
N ALA A 44 -28.40 11.51 4.75
CA ALA A 44 -29.26 11.12 3.64
C ALA A 44 -30.69 10.81 4.11
N ARG A 45 -31.66 11.46 3.49
CA ARG A 45 -33.09 11.31 3.77
C ARG A 45 -33.83 10.55 2.68
N THR A 46 -33.20 10.40 1.52
CA THR A 46 -33.73 9.67 0.38
C THR A 46 -32.78 8.55 -0.06
N LEU A 47 -33.31 7.57 -0.79
CA LEU A 47 -32.49 6.51 -1.37
C LEU A 47 -31.50 7.05 -2.40
N GLU A 48 -31.90 8.05 -3.20
CA GLU A 48 -31.03 8.70 -4.18
C GLU A 48 -29.84 9.40 -3.51
N GLU A 49 -30.08 10.12 -2.40
CA GLU A 49 -29.01 10.75 -1.61
C GLU A 49 -28.08 9.69 -1.01
N LEU A 50 -28.62 8.57 -0.54
CA LEU A 50 -27.82 7.48 0.01
C LEU A 50 -26.94 6.82 -1.05
N ASP A 51 -27.48 6.61 -2.26
CA ASP A 51 -26.74 6.05 -3.38
C ASP A 51 -25.62 7.00 -3.84
N LEU A 52 -25.91 8.29 -3.93
CA LEU A 52 -24.91 9.31 -4.25
C LEU A 52 -23.80 9.35 -3.18
N ALA A 53 -24.17 9.30 -1.89
CA ALA A 53 -23.20 9.25 -0.80
C ALA A 53 -22.34 7.97 -0.83
N ARG A 54 -22.93 6.83 -1.22
CA ARG A 54 -22.22 5.56 -1.39
C ARG A 54 -21.23 5.62 -2.55
N SER A 55 -21.62 6.16 -3.70
CA SER A 55 -20.73 6.36 -4.85
C SER A 55 -19.58 7.30 -4.50
N ALA A 56 -19.86 8.41 -3.81
CA ALA A 56 -18.84 9.34 -3.33
C ALA A 56 -17.85 8.67 -2.37
N LEU A 57 -18.34 7.82 -1.47
CA LEU A 57 -17.49 7.07 -0.55
C LEU A 57 -16.59 6.08 -1.29
N GLN A 58 -17.12 5.33 -2.26
CA GLN A 58 -16.34 4.39 -3.07
C GLN A 58 -15.23 5.11 -3.85
N GLN A 59 -15.55 6.25 -4.46
CA GLN A 59 -14.56 7.06 -5.18
C GLN A 59 -13.47 7.57 -4.23
N ALA A 60 -13.84 8.13 -3.08
CA ALA A 60 -12.87 8.64 -2.11
C ALA A 60 -11.95 7.53 -1.55
N GLN A 61 -12.50 6.33 -1.34
CA GLN A 61 -11.69 5.16 -0.95
C GLN A 61 -10.70 4.73 -2.05
N ALA A 62 -11.12 4.76 -3.31
CA ALA A 62 -10.24 4.46 -4.44
C ALA A 62 -9.08 5.47 -4.55
N GLU A 63 -9.34 6.75 -4.28
CA GLU A 63 -8.30 7.79 -4.22
C GLU A 63 -7.29 7.52 -3.10
N VAL A 64 -7.74 7.18 -1.89
CA VAL A 64 -6.84 6.80 -0.79
C VAL A 64 -5.94 5.63 -1.20
N GLN A 65 -6.53 4.58 -1.79
CA GLN A 65 -5.76 3.42 -2.26
C GLN A 65 -4.79 3.80 -3.39
N HIS A 66 -5.17 4.74 -4.26
CA HIS A 66 -4.28 5.23 -5.31
C HIS A 66 -3.07 5.95 -4.70
N VAL A 67 -3.28 6.90 -3.78
CA VAL A 67 -2.20 7.63 -3.10
C VAL A 67 -1.26 6.68 -2.37
N ILE A 68 -1.79 5.67 -1.65
CA ILE A 68 -0.98 4.65 -0.98
C ILE A 68 -0.13 3.87 -1.98
N ARG A 69 -0.73 3.44 -3.11
CA ARG A 69 -0.01 2.68 -4.14
C ARG A 69 1.10 3.50 -4.78
N THR A 70 0.83 4.77 -5.07
CA THR A 70 1.82 5.69 -5.65
C THR A 70 2.96 5.95 -4.67
N ALA A 71 2.64 6.29 -3.41
CA ALA A 71 3.64 6.50 -2.37
C ALA A 71 4.53 5.26 -2.15
N LYS A 72 3.93 4.06 -2.13
CA LYS A 72 4.69 2.80 -1.99
C LYS A 72 5.62 2.56 -3.18
N ARG A 73 5.17 2.81 -4.41
CA ARG A 73 6.00 2.69 -5.61
C ARG A 73 7.20 3.64 -5.58
N GLU A 74 6.97 4.90 -5.20
CA GLU A 74 8.02 5.91 -5.12
C GLU A 74 9.05 5.61 -4.02
N GLN A 75 8.62 5.01 -2.91
CA GLN A 75 9.51 4.55 -1.83
C GLN A 75 10.26 3.24 -2.18
N GLY A 76 10.09 2.71 -3.40
CA GLY A 76 10.69 1.43 -3.80
C GLY A 76 10.12 0.21 -3.06
N VAL A 77 9.00 0.37 -2.35
CA VAL A 77 8.28 -0.72 -1.71
C VAL A 77 7.49 -1.43 -2.80
N ALA A 78 8.09 -2.47 -3.38
CA ALA A 78 7.42 -3.36 -4.31
C ALA A 78 6.17 -3.95 -3.62
N LEU A 79 5.00 -3.46 -4.02
CA LEU A 79 3.73 -4.10 -3.68
C LEU A 79 3.78 -5.51 -4.26
N ARG A 80 3.85 -6.52 -3.39
CA ARG A 80 3.76 -7.91 -3.83
C ARG A 80 2.49 -8.08 -4.69
N PRO A 81 2.56 -8.80 -5.82
CA PRO A 81 1.39 -9.13 -6.64
C PRO A 81 0.23 -9.64 -5.78
N ILE A 82 -1.00 -9.29 -6.14
CA ILE A 82 -2.21 -9.63 -5.37
C ILE A 82 -2.28 -11.14 -5.10
N ALA A 83 -1.90 -11.96 -6.08
CA ALA A 83 -1.81 -13.41 -5.96
C ALA A 83 -0.86 -13.87 -4.83
N GLU A 84 0.32 -13.25 -4.70
CA GLU A 84 1.27 -13.57 -3.63
C GLU A 84 0.74 -13.15 -2.25
N THR A 85 0.03 -12.02 -2.16
CA THR A 85 -0.63 -11.62 -0.91
C THR A 85 -1.77 -12.55 -0.53
N GLU A 86 -2.60 -13.00 -1.47
CA GLU A 86 -3.69 -13.95 -1.20
C GLU A 86 -3.15 -15.30 -0.72
N GLU A 87 -2.04 -15.77 -1.28
CA GLU A 87 -1.41 -17.02 -0.87
C GLU A 87 -0.75 -16.91 0.51
N VAL A 88 -0.15 -15.75 0.83
CA VAL A 88 0.37 -15.44 2.17
C VAL A 88 -0.75 -15.36 3.21
N TYR A 89 -1.87 -14.69 2.89
CA TYR A 89 -3.04 -14.64 3.77
C TYR A 89 -3.66 -16.02 3.97
N ARG A 90 -3.81 -16.81 2.89
CA ARG A 90 -4.30 -18.19 2.97
C ARG A 90 -3.37 -19.05 3.83
N THR A 91 -2.05 -18.95 3.64
CA THR A 91 -1.05 -19.68 4.43
C THR A 91 -1.07 -19.26 5.90
N LEU A 92 -1.20 -17.97 6.20
CA LEU A 92 -1.33 -17.47 7.56
C LEU A 92 -2.63 -17.94 8.22
N TRP A 93 -3.74 -17.92 7.47
CA TRP A 93 -5.04 -18.40 7.93
C TRP A 93 -5.04 -19.90 8.21
N GLU A 94 -4.45 -20.71 7.34
CA GLU A 94 -4.27 -22.15 7.54
C GLU A 94 -3.35 -22.44 8.74
N ARG A 95 -2.28 -21.67 8.93
CA ARG A 95 -1.41 -21.78 10.12
C ARG A 95 -2.13 -21.39 11.41
N LEU A 96 -3.00 -20.39 11.37
CA LEU A 96 -3.81 -19.98 12.51
C LEU A 96 -4.88 -21.04 12.86
N LYS A 97 -5.53 -21.61 11.85
CA LYS A 97 -6.49 -22.73 12.03
C LYS A 97 -5.80 -24.01 12.50
N GLY A 98 -4.63 -24.34 11.96
CA GLY A 98 -3.83 -25.50 12.36
C GLY A 98 -3.25 -25.43 13.77
N ARG A 99 -3.25 -24.26 14.41
CA ARG A 99 -2.84 -24.10 15.81
C ARG A 99 -3.95 -24.47 16.81
N SER A 100 -5.19 -24.66 16.34
CA SER A 100 -6.33 -25.00 17.20
C SER A 100 -6.56 -26.51 17.37
N SER A 101 -5.69 -27.37 16.84
CA SER A 101 -5.82 -28.84 16.87
C SER A 101 -4.65 -29.58 17.53
N ARG A 102 -3.84 -28.92 18.36
CA ARG A 102 -2.89 -29.61 19.25
C ARG A 102 -2.99 -29.09 20.68
N SER A 103 -3.96 -29.64 21.41
CA SER A 103 -3.87 -29.77 22.86
C SER A 103 -4.31 -31.18 23.23
N ALA A 104 -3.34 -32.09 23.34
CA ALA A 104 -3.28 -33.17 24.33
C ALA A 104 -2.03 -34.05 24.08
N GLY A 105 -1.15 -34.13 25.07
CA GLY A 105 -0.30 -35.31 25.29
C GLY A 105 1.19 -35.18 24.98
N PRO A 106 2.09 -35.78 25.79
CA PRO A 106 3.29 -35.10 26.28
C PRO A 106 4.62 -35.73 25.82
N HIS A 107 5.68 -34.92 25.89
CA HIS A 107 7.07 -35.27 26.23
C HIS A 107 7.85 -36.27 25.34
N GLY A 108 9.00 -35.77 24.86
CA GLY A 108 10.25 -36.55 24.81
C GLY A 108 10.73 -36.97 23.43
N GLN A 109 11.64 -36.18 22.84
CA GLN A 109 12.99 -36.65 22.52
C GLN A 109 13.87 -35.52 21.95
N SER A 110 14.71 -35.05 22.87
CA SER A 110 16.08 -34.59 22.69
C SER A 110 16.87 -35.22 21.54
N GLY A 111 17.82 -34.45 20.99
CA GLY A 111 19.13 -34.99 20.62
C GLY A 111 19.56 -34.82 19.17
N GLN A 112 20.29 -33.73 18.93
CA GLN A 112 21.14 -33.40 17.79
C GLN A 112 22.17 -34.50 17.43
N PRO A 113 22.58 -34.64 16.15
CA PRO A 113 24.00 -34.38 15.76
C PRO A 113 24.13 -33.82 14.31
N PRO A 114 25.32 -33.47 13.77
CA PRO A 114 26.68 -33.70 14.28
C PRO A 114 27.56 -32.44 14.42
N ALA A 115 28.57 -32.55 15.28
CA ALA A 115 29.77 -31.71 15.28
C ALA A 115 30.88 -32.38 14.43
N ALA A 116 31.78 -31.55 13.94
CA ALA A 116 32.72 -31.79 12.85
C ALA A 116 33.99 -32.60 13.21
N GLU A 117 34.67 -33.02 12.14
CA GLU A 117 36.13 -33.20 11.94
C GLU A 117 36.89 -34.33 12.65
N GLY A 118 37.72 -35.02 11.83
CA GLY A 118 38.69 -36.05 12.21
C GLY A 118 38.96 -37.04 11.10
#